data_AF-A0A6V8KL18-F1
#
_entry.id   AF-A0A6V8KL18-F1
#
_cell.length_a   1.000
_cell.length_b   1.000
_cell.length_c   1.000
_cell.angle_alpha   90.00
_cell.angle_beta   90.00
_cell.angle_gamma   90.00
#
_symmetry.space_group_name_H-M   'P 1'
#
loop_
_entity.id
_entity.type
_entity.pdbx_description
1 polymer ?
#
loop_
_entity_poly.entity_id
_entity_poly.type
_entity_poly.pdbx_seq_one_letter_code
_entity_poly.pdbx_strand_id
1 'polypeptide(L)'
;MTTRTPLPTTEAVAQAHAAMLAECTAQGTRPTVVELARRLGLTNPTFWRHFPDTARDVAAARRNPGHGHERPGRLQRLEDENARLRHTNRELTTTLELAESVIQRLTTDNHRLRQELESINRVTRISDRRLAGTEAAEVGR
;
A
#
# COMPACT_ATOMS: atom_id res chain seq x y z
N MET A 1 -0.63 -26.33 49.17
CA MET A 1 -1.77 -26.82 48.36
C MET A 1 -1.62 -26.27 46.95
N THR A 2 -0.85 -26.93 46.09
CA THR A 2 -0.66 -26.52 44.69
C THR A 2 -1.81 -27.09 43.85
N THR A 3 -2.82 -26.28 43.59
CA THR A 3 -3.89 -26.65 42.64
C THR A 3 -3.25 -26.81 41.27
N ARG A 4 -3.23 -28.06 40.78
CA ARG A 4 -2.77 -28.38 39.43
C ARG A 4 -3.88 -27.93 38.48
N THR A 5 -3.88 -26.66 38.08
CA THR A 5 -4.85 -26.14 37.13
C THR A 5 -4.70 -26.93 35.83
N PRO A 6 -5.75 -27.61 35.34
CA PRO A 6 -5.67 -28.32 34.07
C PRO A 6 -5.33 -27.30 32.98
N LEU A 7 -4.40 -27.65 32.11
CA LEU A 7 -3.97 -26.75 31.04
C LEU A 7 -5.13 -26.57 30.07
N PRO A 8 -5.61 -25.34 29.81
CA PRO A 8 -6.72 -25.11 28.90
C PRO A 8 -6.33 -25.49 27.47
N THR A 9 -7.30 -25.94 26.68
CA THR A 9 -7.07 -26.21 25.25
C THR A 9 -6.84 -24.91 24.49
N THR A 10 -6.11 -24.97 23.38
CA THR A 10 -5.86 -23.81 22.51
C THR A 10 -7.16 -23.15 22.04
N GLU A 11 -8.21 -23.94 21.80
CA GLU A 11 -9.55 -23.46 21.46
C GLU A 11 -10.19 -22.65 22.59
N ALA A 12 -10.08 -23.12 23.85
CA ALA A 12 -10.58 -22.40 25.01
C ALA A 12 -9.85 -21.05 25.21
N VAL A 13 -8.54 -21.02 24.93
CA VAL A 13 -7.74 -19.78 24.95
C VAL A 13 -8.20 -18.80 23.86
N ALA A 14 -8.45 -19.29 22.64
CA ALA A 14 -8.95 -18.47 21.53
C ALA A 14 -10.34 -17.90 21.83
N GLN A 15 -11.24 -18.70 22.41
CA GLN A 15 -12.59 -18.27 22.78
C GLN A 15 -12.56 -17.22 23.90
N ALA A 16 -11.76 -17.44 24.95
CA ALA A 16 -11.59 -16.47 26.03
C ALA A 16 -10.97 -15.16 25.55
N HIS A 17 -10.03 -15.24 24.60
CA HIS A 17 -9.43 -14.08 23.96
C HIS A 17 -10.45 -13.29 23.12
N ALA A 18 -11.27 -13.96 22.31
CA ALA A 18 -12.33 -13.32 21.51
C ALA A 18 -13.38 -12.63 22.40
N ALA A 19 -13.81 -13.28 23.49
CA ALA A 19 -14.73 -12.69 24.46
C ALA A 19 -14.13 -11.43 25.13
N MET A 20 -12.86 -11.50 25.54
CA MET A 20 -12.15 -10.34 26.11
C MET A 20 -12.07 -9.18 25.13
N LEU A 21 -11.82 -9.43 23.84
CA LEU A 21 -11.80 -8.37 22.83
C LEU A 21 -13.17 -7.69 22.69
N ALA A 22 -14.26 -8.45 22.67
CA ALA A 22 -15.61 -7.90 22.58
C ALA A 22 -15.94 -6.99 23.78
N GLU A 23 -15.62 -7.43 24.99
CA GLU A 23 -15.85 -6.64 26.21
C GLU A 23 -14.97 -5.38 26.25
N CYS A 24 -13.70 -5.50 25.87
CA CYS A 24 -12.78 -4.37 25.77
C CYS A 24 -13.27 -3.31 24.77
N THR A 25 -13.82 -3.74 23.63
CA THR A 25 -14.41 -2.81 22.65
C THR A 25 -15.66 -2.11 23.19
N ALA A 26 -16.51 -2.81 23.94
CA ALA A 26 -17.71 -2.22 24.54
C ALA A 26 -17.39 -1.21 25.65
N GLN A 27 -16.32 -1.46 26.41
CA GLN A 27 -15.91 -0.63 27.55
C GLN A 27 -14.82 0.40 27.20
N GLY A 28 -14.38 0.46 25.93
CA GLY A 28 -13.27 1.32 25.51
C GLY A 28 -11.93 1.02 26.21
N THR A 29 -11.80 -0.15 26.83
CA THR A 29 -10.64 -0.54 27.63
C THR A 29 -9.71 -1.44 26.81
N ARG A 30 -8.41 -1.48 27.13
CA ARG A 30 -7.43 -2.25 26.34
C ARG A 30 -7.29 -3.70 26.85
N PRO A 31 -7.24 -4.70 25.95
CA PRO A 31 -6.96 -6.08 26.34
C PRO A 31 -5.53 -6.21 26.89
N THR A 32 -5.35 -7.05 27.92
CA THR A 32 -4.03 -7.32 28.51
C THR A 32 -3.81 -8.81 28.70
N VAL A 33 -2.55 -9.24 28.56
CA VAL A 33 -2.14 -10.65 28.76
C VAL A 33 -2.48 -11.13 30.18
N VAL A 34 -2.35 -10.25 31.17
CA VAL A 34 -2.65 -10.55 32.57
C VAL A 34 -4.14 -10.85 32.76
N GLU A 35 -5.00 -10.08 32.13
CA GLU A 35 -6.45 -10.27 32.22
C GLU A 35 -6.89 -11.56 31.51
N LEU A 36 -6.29 -11.86 30.35
CA LEU A 36 -6.54 -13.12 29.66
C LEU A 36 -6.09 -14.34 30.49
N ALA A 37 -4.91 -14.27 31.12
CA ALA A 37 -4.41 -15.32 31.99
C ALA A 37 -5.34 -15.54 33.21
N ARG A 38 -5.83 -14.44 33.81
CA ARG A 38 -6.78 -14.48 34.94
C ARG A 38 -8.09 -15.15 34.55
N ARG A 39 -8.65 -14.84 33.37
CA ARG A 39 -9.88 -15.46 32.86
C ARG A 39 -9.75 -16.96 32.65
N LEU A 40 -8.54 -17.42 32.35
CA LEU A 40 -8.21 -18.83 32.15
C LEU A 40 -7.78 -19.55 33.44
N GLY A 41 -7.79 -18.87 34.59
CA GLY A 41 -7.33 -19.43 35.87
C GLY A 41 -5.82 -19.72 35.91
N LEU A 42 -5.04 -19.10 35.03
CA LEU A 42 -3.60 -19.29 34.92
C LEU A 42 -2.85 -18.09 35.53
N THR A 43 -1.67 -18.36 36.08
CA THR A 43 -0.73 -17.28 36.41
C THR A 43 -0.14 -16.71 35.13
N ASN A 44 0.22 -15.42 35.14
CA ASN A 44 0.83 -14.76 33.99
C ASN A 44 2.10 -15.50 33.50
N PRO A 45 3.05 -15.93 34.36
CA PRO A 45 4.17 -16.75 33.93
C PRO A 45 3.78 -18.10 33.30
N THR A 46 2.75 -18.77 33.83
CA THR A 46 2.23 -20.03 33.27
C THR A 46 1.63 -19.79 31.88
N PHE A 47 0.89 -18.71 31.71
CA PHE A 47 0.31 -18.34 30.41
C PHE A 47 1.39 -18.06 29.36
N TRP A 48 2.43 -17.29 29.70
CA TRP A 48 3.57 -17.06 28.81
C TRP A 48 4.35 -18.33 28.43
N ARG A 49 4.43 -19.31 29.34
CA ARG A 49 5.13 -20.58 29.09
C ARG A 49 4.35 -21.52 28.15
N HIS A 50 3.03 -21.54 28.25
CA HIS A 50 2.19 -22.48 27.50
C HIS A 50 1.55 -21.88 26.24
N PHE A 51 1.33 -20.56 26.21
CA PHE A 51 0.71 -19.84 25.10
C PHE A 51 1.52 -18.60 24.70
N PRO A 52 2.81 -18.75 24.35
CA PRO A 52 3.69 -17.63 24.04
C PRO A 52 3.21 -16.83 22.83
N ASP A 53 2.64 -17.49 21.82
CA ASP A 53 2.18 -16.82 20.59
C ASP A 53 0.97 -15.93 20.87
N THR A 54 -0.05 -16.45 21.55
CA THR A 54 -1.21 -15.66 21.98
C THR A 54 -0.82 -14.51 22.91
N ALA A 55 0.14 -14.72 23.80
CA ALA A 55 0.65 -13.66 24.68
C ALA A 55 1.35 -12.54 23.89
N ARG A 56 2.14 -12.89 22.85
CA ARG A 56 2.76 -11.91 21.95
C ARG A 56 1.73 -11.13 21.18
N ASP A 57 0.68 -11.78 20.67
CA ASP A 57 -0.35 -11.12 19.88
C ASP A 57 -1.12 -10.08 20.70
N VAL A 58 -1.55 -10.44 21.93
CA VAL A 58 -2.23 -9.52 22.84
C VAL A 58 -1.32 -8.35 23.23
N ALA A 59 -0.03 -8.62 23.47
CA ALA A 59 0.95 -7.58 23.77
C ALA A 59 1.25 -6.67 22.56
N ALA A 60 1.23 -7.21 21.35
CA ALA A 60 1.41 -6.47 20.09
C ALA A 60 0.18 -5.60 19.80
N ALA A 61 -1.03 -6.14 19.92
CA ALA A 61 -2.29 -5.41 19.74
C ALA A 61 -2.41 -4.22 20.70
N ARG A 62 -1.92 -4.35 21.94
CA ARG A 62 -1.87 -3.25 22.92
C ARG A 62 -0.86 -2.16 22.55
N ARG A 63 0.29 -2.54 21.98
CA ARG A 63 1.37 -1.60 21.59
C ARG A 63 1.09 -0.91 20.27
N ASN A 64 0.44 -1.60 19.33
CA ASN A 64 0.16 -1.09 18.00
C ASN A 64 -1.32 -1.32 17.64
N PRO A 65 -2.22 -0.38 17.98
CA PRO A 65 -3.66 -0.55 17.79
C PRO A 65 -4.10 -0.66 16.32
N GLY A 66 -3.19 -0.41 15.36
CA GLY A 66 -3.41 -0.63 13.92
C GLY A 66 -3.07 -2.04 13.42
N HIS A 67 -2.49 -2.91 14.26
CA HIS A 67 -2.00 -4.26 13.87
C HIS A 67 -2.57 -5.39 14.75
N GLY A 68 -3.58 -5.11 15.58
CA GLY A 68 -4.21 -6.12 16.43
C GLY A 68 -5.22 -6.98 15.68
N HIS A 69 -4.91 -8.26 15.53
CA HIS A 69 -5.78 -9.35 15.05
C HIS A 69 -6.52 -9.07 13.75
N GLU A 70 -5.93 -9.51 12.64
CA GLU A 70 -6.68 -9.75 11.41
C GLU A 70 -7.82 -10.72 11.73
N ARG A 71 -9.03 -10.17 11.86
CA ARG A 71 -10.26 -10.96 11.81
C ARG A 71 -10.14 -11.89 10.60
N PRO A 72 -10.46 -13.20 10.73
CA PRO A 72 -10.53 -14.07 9.55
C PRO A 72 -11.46 -13.40 8.53
N GLY A 73 -10.92 -13.09 7.35
CA GLY A 73 -11.58 -12.31 6.30
C GLY A 73 -11.10 -10.86 6.11
N ARG A 74 -10.37 -10.24 7.04
CA ARG A 74 -9.74 -8.92 6.80
C ARG A 74 -8.53 -9.04 5.88
N LEU A 75 -7.65 -10.01 6.14
CA LEU A 75 -6.50 -10.30 5.27
C LEU A 75 -6.96 -10.59 3.85
N GLN A 76 -7.95 -11.48 3.70
CA GLN A 76 -8.52 -11.83 2.40
C GLN A 76 -9.12 -10.61 1.67
N ARG A 77 -9.84 -9.72 2.37
CA ARG A 77 -10.32 -8.47 1.77
C ARG A 77 -9.19 -7.55 1.34
N LEU A 78 -8.13 -7.45 2.13
CA LEU A 78 -6.94 -6.67 1.80
C LEU A 78 -6.21 -7.26 0.60
N GLU A 79 -6.12 -8.59 0.49
CA GLU A 79 -5.55 -9.29 -0.66
C GLU A 79 -6.40 -9.06 -1.93
N ASP A 80 -7.71 -9.20 -1.84
CA ASP A 80 -8.66 -8.92 -2.92
C ASP A 80 -8.56 -7.46 -3.38
N GLU A 81 -8.50 -6.53 -2.43
CA GLU A 81 -8.33 -5.10 -2.70
C GLU A 81 -6.97 -4.80 -3.33
N ASN A 82 -5.89 -5.41 -2.84
CA ASN A 82 -4.55 -5.24 -3.41
C ASN A 82 -4.50 -5.79 -4.85
N ALA A 83 -5.14 -6.94 -5.10
CA ALA A 83 -5.24 -7.52 -6.43
C ALA A 83 -6.00 -6.60 -7.39
N ARG A 84 -7.11 -6.01 -6.95
CA ARG A 84 -7.86 -4.99 -7.71
C ARG A 84 -7.00 -3.76 -7.99
N LEU A 85 -6.34 -3.21 -6.98
CA LEU A 85 -5.46 -2.04 -7.13
C LEU A 85 -4.33 -2.32 -8.12
N ARG A 86 -3.69 -3.50 -8.07
CA ARG A 86 -2.66 -3.91 -9.03
C ARG A 86 -3.21 -4.10 -10.44
N HIS A 87 -4.45 -4.53 -10.58
CA HIS A 87 -5.10 -4.63 -11.88
C HIS A 87 -5.35 -3.24 -12.48
N THR A 88 -6.01 -2.36 -11.72
CA THR A 88 -6.28 -0.98 -12.15
C THR A 88 -4.99 -0.20 -12.41
N ASN A 89 -3.96 -0.38 -11.58
CA ASN A 89 -2.68 0.28 -11.81
C ASN A 89 -2.05 -0.13 -13.15
N ARG A 90 -2.06 -1.44 -13.48
CA ARG A 90 -1.58 -1.93 -14.78
C ARG A 90 -2.41 -1.36 -15.94
N GLU A 91 -3.72 -1.32 -15.82
CA GLU A 91 -4.61 -0.77 -16.85
C GLU A 91 -4.35 0.72 -17.10
N LEU A 92 -4.17 1.49 -16.02
CA LEU A 92 -3.84 2.91 -16.10
C LEU A 92 -2.46 3.12 -16.74
N THR A 93 -1.45 2.32 -16.37
CA THR A 93 -0.12 2.39 -16.98
C THR A 93 -0.19 2.14 -18.49
N THR A 94 -0.87 1.08 -18.93
CA THR A 94 -1.06 0.80 -20.36
C THR A 94 -1.77 1.95 -21.09
N THR A 95 -2.76 2.56 -20.45
CA THR A 95 -3.50 3.71 -21.03
C THR A 95 -2.60 4.93 -21.17
N LEU A 96 -1.75 5.20 -20.18
CA LEU A 96 -0.80 6.31 -20.22
C LEU A 96 0.26 6.10 -21.31
N GLU A 97 0.80 4.89 -21.44
CA GLU A 97 1.76 4.54 -22.51
C GLU A 97 1.14 4.73 -23.90
N LEU A 98 -0.11 4.30 -24.09
CA LEU A 98 -0.83 4.52 -25.33
C LEU A 98 -1.03 6.03 -25.60
N ALA A 99 -1.49 6.78 -24.61
CA ALA A 99 -1.71 8.22 -24.74
C ALA A 99 -0.41 8.97 -25.08
N GLU A 100 0.70 8.60 -24.44
CA GLU A 100 2.02 9.15 -24.73
C GLU A 100 2.42 8.91 -26.19
N SER A 101 2.28 7.68 -26.68
CA SER A 101 2.60 7.33 -28.07
C SER A 101 1.77 8.15 -29.08
N VAL A 102 0.49 8.38 -28.79
CA VAL A 102 -0.41 9.17 -29.63
C VAL A 102 0.01 10.64 -29.64
N ILE A 103 0.36 11.20 -28.48
CA ILE A 103 0.84 12.60 -28.39
C ILE A 103 2.14 12.77 -29.19
N GLN A 104 3.10 11.85 -29.05
CA GLN A 104 4.37 11.90 -29.79
C GLN A 104 4.13 11.86 -31.31
N ARG A 105 3.25 10.97 -31.78
CA ARG A 105 2.86 10.88 -33.19
C ARG A 105 2.19 12.17 -33.66
N LEU A 106 1.17 12.66 -32.96
CA LEU A 106 0.46 13.89 -33.32
C LEU A 106 1.37 15.11 -33.32
N THR A 107 2.38 15.15 -32.45
CA THR A 107 3.36 16.23 -32.40
C THR A 107 4.25 16.21 -33.65
N THR A 108 4.71 15.03 -34.06
CA THR A 108 5.49 14.84 -35.28
C THR A 108 4.69 15.21 -36.52
N ASP A 109 3.44 14.72 -36.60
CA ASP A 109 2.52 15.02 -37.71
C ASP A 109 2.21 16.52 -37.79
N ASN A 110 1.93 17.17 -36.65
CA ASN A 110 1.73 18.62 -36.61
C ASN A 110 2.96 19.40 -37.06
N HIS A 111 4.15 18.97 -36.65
CA HIS A 111 5.39 19.64 -37.05
C HIS A 111 5.58 19.55 -38.57
N ARG A 112 5.38 18.36 -39.14
CA ARG A 112 5.46 18.13 -40.59
C ARG A 112 4.44 18.96 -41.35
N LEU A 113 3.18 18.93 -40.95
CA LEU A 113 2.12 19.72 -41.59
C LEU A 113 2.40 21.22 -41.55
N ARG A 114 2.97 21.72 -40.45
CA ARG A 114 3.41 23.11 -40.35
C ARG A 114 4.53 23.44 -41.33
N GLN A 115 5.53 22.57 -41.48
CA GLN A 115 6.61 22.75 -42.46
C GLN A 115 6.07 22.73 -43.90
N GLU A 116 5.15 21.81 -44.21
CA GLU A 116 4.51 21.74 -45.54
C GLU A 116 3.74 23.03 -45.84
N LEU A 117 2.95 23.53 -44.89
CA LEU A 117 2.22 24.80 -45.01
C LEU A 117 3.15 26.02 -45.15
N GLU A 118 4.25 26.06 -44.39
CA GLU A 118 5.24 27.14 -44.50
C GLU A 118 5.94 27.13 -45.86
N SER A 119 6.25 25.95 -46.39
CA SER A 119 6.88 25.80 -47.71
C SER A 119 5.96 26.26 -48.84
N ILE A 120 4.67 25.90 -48.79
CA ILE A 120 3.66 26.33 -49.77
C ILE A 120 3.45 27.84 -49.70
N ASN A 121 3.41 28.41 -48.49
CA ASN A 121 3.19 29.83 -48.28
C ASN A 121 4.46 30.70 -48.35
N ARG A 122 5.64 30.11 -48.65
CA ARG A 122 6.95 30.79 -48.69
C ARG A 122 7.31 31.56 -47.42
N VAL A 123 6.77 31.14 -46.28
CA VAL A 123 7.04 31.77 -44.98
C VAL A 123 8.38 31.24 -44.46
N THR A 124 9.40 32.09 -44.44
CA THR A 124 10.71 31.77 -43.82
C THR A 124 10.70 32.18 -42.35
N ARG A 125 10.98 31.24 -41.44
CA ARG A 125 11.05 31.54 -40.01
C ARG A 125 12.26 32.42 -39.69
N ILE A 126 12.03 33.45 -38.88
CA ILE A 126 13.05 34.44 -38.49
C ILE A 126 14.20 33.78 -37.69
N SER A 127 13.91 32.70 -36.96
CA SER A 127 14.90 31.92 -36.21
C SER A 127 15.98 31.30 -37.11
N ASP A 128 15.58 30.76 -38.27
CA ASP A 128 16.51 30.13 -39.22
C ASP A 128 17.40 31.18 -39.91
N ARG A 129 16.85 32.38 -40.16
CA ARG A 129 17.63 33.53 -40.67
C ARG A 129 18.72 33.95 -39.67
N ARG A 130 18.51 33.79 -38.36
CA ARG A 130 19.48 34.18 -37.33
C ARG A 130 20.66 33.21 -37.22
N LEU A 131 20.43 31.91 -37.41
CA LEU A 131 21.47 30.88 -37.43
C LEU A 131 22.34 30.93 -38.69
N ALA A 132 21.75 31.18 -39.86
CA ALA A 132 22.49 31.36 -41.11
C ALA A 132 23.38 32.64 -41.09
N GLY A 133 22.96 33.68 -40.36
CA GLY A 133 23.75 34.89 -40.17
C GLY A 133 24.97 34.70 -39.24
N THR A 134 24.92 33.73 -38.32
CA THR A 134 26.04 33.43 -37.42
C THR A 134 27.11 32.56 -38.07
N GLU A 135 26.74 31.57 -38.90
CA GLU A 135 27.73 30.75 -39.64
C GLU A 135 28.45 31.57 -40.73
N ALA A 136 27.76 32.50 -41.39
CA ALA A 136 28.39 33.39 -42.38
C ALA A 136 29.41 34.37 -41.76
N ALA A 137 29.34 34.63 -40.45
CA ALA A 137 30.29 35.50 -39.74
C ALA A 137 31.57 34.77 -39.27
N GLU A 138 31.57 33.43 -39.26
CA GLU A 138 32.71 32.62 -38.80
C GLU A 138 33.65 32.19 -39.94
N VAL A 139 33.15 32.08 -41.18
CA VAL A 139 33.96 31.68 -42.36
C VAL A 139 34.76 32.85 -42.97
N GLY A 140 34.60 34.07 -42.47
CA GLY A 140 35.22 35.29 -42.99
C GLY A 140 36.42 35.84 -42.19
N ARG A 141 37.21 35.00 -41.50
CA ARG A 141 38.46 35.41 -40.84
C ARG A 141 39.67 34.63 -41.33
#